data_AF-A0A0C1R080-F1
#
_entry.id   AF-A0A0C1R080-F1
#
_cell.length_a   1.000
_cell.length_b   1.000
_cell.length_c   1.000
_cell.angle_alpha   90.00
_cell.angle_beta   90.00
_cell.angle_gamma   90.00
#
_symmetry.space_group_name_H-M   'P 1'
#
loop_
_entity.id
_entity.type
_entity.pdbx_description
1 polymer ?
#
loop_
_entity_poly.entity_id
_entity_poly.type
_entity_poly.pdbx_seq_one_letter_code
_entity_poly.pdbx_strand_id
1 'polypeptide(L)'
;MSHATHRDYAGAKLGMWLFLFTEMLLFGGLFILYAVYLHRYPAEFAVAGHRLDLVLGTANTAILLTSSLLAALAVTAVQRDEGRVAFRALGGTIVCAGLFLVIKYAEWSAKIGHGIYPGSPDLAAGPPGESVFFGLYYLTTGLHGLHVLIGGVLLAVVARRVKEGRVHAGDYIWLENGALYWHLVDLVWIFIFPLYYLML
;
A
#
# COMPACT_ATOMS: atom_id res chain seq x y z
N MET A 1 40.00 9.06 -19.38
CA MET A 1 39.89 8.75 -17.94
C MET A 1 38.43 8.43 -17.65
N SER A 2 38.12 7.15 -17.42
CA SER A 2 36.77 6.74 -17.00
C SER A 2 36.61 7.19 -15.56
N HIS A 3 35.78 8.21 -15.31
CA HIS A 3 35.35 8.53 -13.96
C HIS A 3 34.64 7.30 -13.40
N ALA A 4 35.30 6.56 -12.51
CA ALA A 4 34.64 5.57 -11.69
C ALA A 4 33.61 6.34 -10.85
N THR A 5 32.35 6.32 -11.27
CA THR A 5 31.25 6.91 -10.52
C THR A 5 31.17 6.21 -9.18
N HIS A 6 31.69 6.85 -8.14
CA HIS A 6 31.59 6.40 -6.76
C HIS A 6 30.12 6.52 -6.34
N ARG A 7 29.31 5.49 -6.66
CA ARG A 7 27.94 5.38 -6.15
C ARG A 7 28.02 5.02 -4.68
N ASP A 8 27.49 5.88 -3.82
CA ASP A 8 27.37 5.60 -2.39
C ASP A 8 26.15 4.71 -2.13
N TYR A 9 26.39 3.39 -2.23
CA TYR A 9 25.39 2.35 -1.97
C TYR A 9 24.85 2.43 -0.53
N ALA A 10 25.69 2.82 0.43
CA ALA A 10 25.32 2.92 1.84
C ALA A 10 24.40 4.13 2.07
N GLY A 11 24.73 5.29 1.50
CA GLY A 11 23.92 6.50 1.58
C GLY A 11 22.53 6.32 0.96
N ALA A 12 22.44 5.69 -0.22
CA ALA A 12 21.16 5.41 -0.87
C ALA A 12 20.27 4.46 -0.07
N LYS A 13 20.86 3.44 0.57
CA LYS A 13 20.13 2.50 1.43
C LYS A 13 19.67 3.18 2.72
N LEU A 14 20.53 3.95 3.36
CA LEU A 14 20.19 4.69 4.57
C LEU A 14 19.07 5.72 4.32
N GLY A 15 19.13 6.45 3.20
CA GLY A 15 18.07 7.37 2.79
C GLY A 15 16.73 6.66 2.60
N MET A 16 16.73 5.48 1.96
CA MET A 16 15.51 4.67 1.83
C MET A 16 14.96 4.24 3.19
N TRP A 17 15.79 3.73 4.09
CA TRP A 17 15.36 3.33 5.44
C TRP A 17 14.80 4.49 6.26
N LEU A 18 15.43 5.66 6.18
CA LEU A 18 14.96 6.86 6.87
C LEU A 18 13.59 7.30 6.32
N PHE A 19 13.41 7.25 5.01
CA PHE A 19 12.11 7.50 4.37
C PHE A 19 11.05 6.47 4.80
N LEU A 20 11.37 5.17 4.81
CA LEU A 20 10.45 4.13 5.30
C LEU A 20 10.04 4.40 6.76
N PHE A 21 10.98 4.81 7.60
CA PHE A 21 10.68 5.15 8.99
C PHE A 21 9.73 6.35 9.11
N THR A 22 9.90 7.39 8.29
CA THR A 22 8.96 8.53 8.30
C THR A 22 7.55 8.12 7.88
N GLU A 23 7.41 7.21 6.91
CA GLU A 23 6.11 6.68 6.49
C GLU A 23 5.49 5.80 7.59
N MET A 24 6.28 4.98 8.28
CA MET A 24 5.81 4.22 9.44
C MET A 24 5.29 5.12 10.55
N LEU A 25 5.93 6.26 10.81
CA LEU A 25 5.45 7.24 11.79
C LEU A 25 4.14 7.92 11.35
N LEU A 26 4.01 8.26 10.07
CA LEU A 26 2.79 8.85 9.49
C LEU A 26 1.58 7.92 9.69
N PHE A 27 1.69 6.66 9.27
CA PHE A 27 0.62 5.68 9.46
C PHE A 27 0.45 5.28 10.93
N GLY A 28 1.54 5.21 11.69
CA GLY A 28 1.50 4.95 13.14
C GLY A 28 0.67 5.99 13.89
N GLY A 29 0.82 7.28 13.55
CA GLY A 29 -0.01 8.36 14.10
C GLY A 29 -1.49 8.20 13.76
N LEU A 30 -1.82 7.83 12.52
CA LEU A 30 -3.20 7.54 12.11
C LEU A 30 -3.79 6.32 12.84
N PHE A 31 -3.00 5.28 13.10
CA PHE A 31 -3.44 4.10 13.86
C PHE A 31 -3.68 4.42 15.34
N ILE A 32 -2.84 5.26 15.95
CA ILE A 32 -3.08 5.75 17.31
C ILE A 32 -4.37 6.58 17.36
N LEU A 33 -4.57 7.47 16.39
CA LEU A 33 -5.79 8.27 16.28
C LEU A 33 -7.04 7.37 16.16
N TYR A 34 -6.98 6.34 15.31
CA TYR A 34 -8.03 5.33 15.19
C TYR A 34 -8.30 4.62 16.52
N ALA A 35 -7.27 4.16 17.24
CA ALA A 35 -7.41 3.46 18.51
C ALA A 35 -8.06 4.35 19.60
N VAL A 36 -7.70 5.64 19.65
CA VAL A 36 -8.30 6.61 20.59
C VAL A 36 -9.79 6.80 20.29
N TYR A 37 -10.17 6.96 19.03
CA TYR A 37 -11.58 7.13 18.67
C TYR A 37 -12.40 5.84 18.80
N LEU A 38 -11.79 4.68 18.53
CA LEU A 38 -12.40 3.38 18.80
C LEU A 38 -12.71 3.21 20.30
N HIS A 39 -11.79 3.62 21.18
CA HIS A 39 -12.02 3.60 22.62
C HIS A 39 -13.12 4.59 23.05
N ARG A 40 -13.26 5.72 22.34
CA ARG A 40 -14.26 6.76 22.65
C ARG A 40 -15.66 6.39 22.16
N TYR A 41 -15.79 5.72 21.02
CA TYR A 41 -17.07 5.40 20.36
C TYR A 41 -17.16 3.91 19.93
N PRO A 42 -17.02 2.95 20.85
CA PRO A 42 -16.88 1.53 20.48
C PRO A 42 -18.12 0.95 19.79
N ALA A 43 -19.33 1.31 20.24
CA ALA A 43 -20.57 0.80 19.66
C ALA A 43 -20.82 1.33 18.23
N GLU A 44 -20.53 2.62 18.00
CA GLU A 44 -20.71 3.26 16.70
C GLU A 44 -19.68 2.77 15.68
N PHE A 45 -18.44 2.50 16.13
CA PHE A 45 -17.41 1.87 15.31
C PHE A 45 -17.81 0.44 14.90
N ALA A 46 -18.43 -0.35 15.80
CA ALA A 46 -18.86 -1.70 15.48
C ALA A 46 -19.96 -1.71 14.39
N VAL A 47 -20.94 -0.82 14.53
CA VAL A 47 -22.01 -0.65 13.53
C VAL A 47 -21.45 -0.21 12.18
N ALA A 48 -20.48 0.71 12.17
CA ALA A 48 -19.84 1.17 10.94
C ALA A 48 -18.94 0.09 10.30
N GLY A 49 -18.27 -0.73 11.12
CA GLY A 49 -17.49 -1.90 10.72
C GLY A 49 -18.30 -2.91 9.91
N HIS A 50 -19.51 -3.25 10.37
CA HIS A 50 -20.41 -4.18 9.66
C HIS A 50 -20.93 -3.65 8.31
N ARG A 51 -20.80 -2.36 8.02
CA ARG A 51 -21.12 -1.78 6.70
C ARG A 51 -19.96 -1.90 5.69
N LEU A 52 -18.85 -2.55 6.06
CA LEU A 52 -17.74 -2.88 5.17
C LEU A 52 -17.89 -4.29 4.62
N ASP A 53 -17.53 -4.46 3.35
CA ASP A 53 -17.56 -5.78 2.72
C ASP A 53 -16.27 -6.55 3.03
N LEU A 54 -16.38 -7.53 3.93
CA LEU A 54 -15.27 -8.39 4.32
C LEU A 54 -14.75 -9.24 3.15
N VAL A 55 -15.59 -9.62 2.20
CA VAL A 55 -15.19 -10.43 1.04
C VAL A 55 -14.32 -9.61 0.10
N LEU A 56 -14.71 -8.37 -0.18
CA LEU A 56 -13.86 -7.46 -0.96
C LEU A 56 -12.57 -7.09 -0.21
N GLY A 57 -12.64 -6.92 1.12
CA GLY A 57 -11.47 -6.70 1.96
C GLY A 57 -10.47 -7.87 1.92
N THR A 58 -10.94 -9.11 2.12
CA THR A 58 -10.11 -10.33 2.10
C THR A 58 -9.51 -10.60 0.72
N ALA A 59 -10.29 -10.40 -0.35
CA ALA A 59 -9.79 -10.53 -1.72
C ALA A 59 -8.64 -9.55 -2.00
N ASN A 60 -8.77 -8.29 -1.58
CA ASN A 60 -7.71 -7.29 -1.72
C ASN A 60 -6.44 -7.68 -0.96
N THR A 61 -6.57 -8.18 0.26
CA THR A 61 -5.42 -8.65 1.06
C THR A 61 -4.72 -9.82 0.38
N ALA A 62 -5.46 -10.79 -0.15
CA ALA A 62 -4.88 -11.91 -0.91
C ALA A 62 -4.11 -11.43 -2.17
N ILE A 63 -4.67 -10.45 -2.89
CA ILE A 63 -4.03 -9.84 -4.07
C ILE A 63 -2.72 -9.14 -3.68
N LEU A 64 -2.71 -8.37 -2.60
CA LEU A 64 -1.53 -7.64 -2.16
C LEU A 64 -0.43 -8.57 -1.63
N LEU A 65 -0.78 -9.60 -0.85
CA LEU A 65 0.18 -10.61 -0.40
C LEU A 65 0.82 -11.35 -1.59
N THR A 66 0.02 -11.68 -2.60
CA THR A 66 0.52 -12.28 -3.85
C THR A 66 1.45 -11.32 -4.59
N SER A 67 1.08 -10.03 -4.66
CA SER A 67 1.89 -8.96 -5.25
C SER A 67 3.26 -8.83 -4.57
N SER A 68 3.28 -8.90 -3.24
CA SER A 68 4.46 -8.84 -2.39
C SER A 68 5.39 -10.02 -2.64
N LEU A 69 4.85 -11.24 -2.74
CA LEU A 69 5.61 -12.42 -3.12
C LEU A 69 6.25 -12.27 -4.51
N LEU A 70 5.50 -11.76 -5.49
CA LEU A 70 6.02 -11.51 -6.84
C LEU A 70 7.15 -10.48 -6.85
N ALA A 71 7.06 -9.42 -6.02
CA ALA A 71 8.13 -8.43 -5.88
C ALA A 71 9.40 -9.06 -5.30
N ALA A 72 9.28 -9.92 -4.28
CA ALA A 72 10.41 -10.65 -3.71
C ALA A 72 11.06 -11.60 -4.74
N LEU A 73 10.23 -12.34 -5.51
CA LEU A 73 10.71 -13.20 -6.59
C LEU A 73 11.44 -12.40 -7.67
N ALA A 74 11.03 -11.16 -7.95
CA ALA A 74 11.73 -10.31 -8.91
C ALA A 74 13.15 -9.95 -8.43
N VAL A 75 13.33 -9.64 -7.15
CA VAL A 75 14.64 -9.36 -6.56
C VAL A 75 15.54 -10.59 -6.68
N THR A 76 15.05 -11.77 -6.29
CA THR A 76 15.81 -13.03 -6.40
C THR A 76 16.15 -13.37 -7.85
N ALA A 77 15.24 -13.13 -8.80
CA ALA A 77 15.50 -13.37 -10.21
C ALA A 77 16.61 -12.48 -10.77
N VAL A 78 16.66 -11.19 -10.37
CA VAL A 78 17.79 -10.31 -10.76
C VAL A 78 19.11 -10.78 -10.16
N GLN A 79 19.11 -11.26 -8.91
CA GLN A 79 20.33 -11.81 -8.28
C GLN A 79 20.85 -13.07 -8.98
N ARG A 80 20.00 -13.79 -9.72
CA ARG A 80 20.35 -14.97 -10.53
C ARG A 80 20.62 -14.63 -12.00
N ASP A 81 20.71 -13.34 -12.34
CA ASP A 81 20.82 -12.82 -13.73
C ASP A 81 19.65 -13.22 -14.65
N GLU A 82 18.49 -13.58 -14.08
CA GLU A 82 17.27 -13.96 -14.80
C GLU A 82 16.36 -12.74 -15.04
N GLY A 83 16.86 -11.72 -15.75
CA GLY A 83 16.13 -10.45 -15.97
C GLY A 83 14.74 -10.60 -16.61
N ARG A 84 14.52 -11.64 -17.43
CA ARG A 84 13.20 -11.93 -18.02
C ARG A 84 12.18 -12.40 -16.97
N VAL A 85 12.62 -13.20 -16.00
CA VAL A 85 11.76 -13.66 -14.89
C VAL A 85 11.46 -12.48 -13.97
N ALA A 86 12.47 -11.66 -13.66
CA ALA A 86 12.28 -10.44 -12.88
C ALA A 86 11.27 -9.47 -13.51
N PHE A 87 11.37 -9.23 -14.83
CA PHE A 87 10.42 -8.38 -15.54
C PHE A 87 8.98 -8.91 -15.47
N ARG A 88 8.79 -10.22 -15.65
CA ARG A 88 7.46 -10.85 -15.56
C ARG A 88 6.89 -10.78 -14.14
N ALA A 89 7.73 -11.00 -13.13
CA ALA A 89 7.34 -10.93 -11.73
C ALA A 89 6.90 -9.50 -11.35
N LEU A 90 7.70 -8.48 -11.71
CA LEU A 90 7.32 -7.07 -11.52
C LEU A 90 6.05 -6.69 -12.27
N GLY A 91 5.89 -7.18 -13.51
CA GLY A 91 4.67 -6.98 -14.28
C GLY A 91 3.45 -7.56 -13.56
N GLY A 92 3.57 -8.75 -12.97
CA GLY A 92 2.54 -9.35 -12.13
C GLY A 92 2.21 -8.51 -10.90
N THR A 93 3.22 -8.02 -10.17
CA THR A 93 3.05 -7.10 -9.03
C THR A 93 2.26 -5.84 -9.41
N ILE A 94 2.56 -5.22 -10.56
CA ILE A 94 1.87 -4.02 -11.04
C ILE A 94 0.41 -4.33 -11.42
N VAL A 95 0.13 -5.49 -12.02
CA VAL A 95 -1.24 -5.91 -12.33
C VAL A 95 -2.04 -6.13 -11.04
N CYS A 96 -1.45 -6.80 -10.04
CA CYS A 96 -2.08 -6.96 -8.72
C CYS A 96 -2.37 -5.61 -8.06
N ALA A 97 -1.44 -4.65 -8.15
CA ALA A 97 -1.64 -3.28 -7.66
C ALA A 97 -2.82 -2.59 -8.34
N GLY A 98 -2.91 -2.68 -9.68
CA GLY A 98 -4.02 -2.12 -10.44
C GLY A 98 -5.35 -2.76 -10.05
N LEU A 99 -5.38 -4.08 -9.89
CA LEU A 99 -6.59 -4.80 -9.47
C LEU A 99 -7.04 -4.35 -8.07
N PHE A 100 -6.11 -4.20 -7.12
CA PHE A 100 -6.40 -3.65 -5.79
C PHE A 100 -7.05 -2.27 -5.88
N LEU A 101 -6.48 -1.35 -6.68
CA LEU A 101 -7.03 0.00 -6.85
C LEU A 101 -8.42 -0.01 -7.48
N VAL A 102 -8.66 -0.88 -8.47
CA VAL A 102 -9.98 -1.01 -9.12
C VAL A 102 -11.04 -1.53 -8.14
N ILE A 103 -10.73 -2.57 -7.36
CA ILE A 103 -11.66 -3.11 -6.37
C ILE A 103 -11.97 -2.03 -5.31
N LYS A 104 -10.95 -1.30 -4.84
CA LYS A 104 -11.15 -0.22 -3.87
C LYS A 104 -11.97 0.93 -4.43
N TYR A 105 -11.71 1.33 -5.67
CA TYR A 105 -12.48 2.36 -6.35
C TYR A 105 -13.95 1.95 -6.49
N ALA A 106 -14.23 0.69 -6.85
CA ALA A 106 -15.58 0.16 -6.92
C ALA A 106 -16.28 0.21 -5.55
N GLU A 107 -15.60 -0.24 -4.48
CA GLU A 107 -16.13 -0.20 -3.11
C GLU A 107 -16.45 1.24 -2.66
N TRP A 108 -15.54 2.19 -2.92
CA TRP A 108 -15.76 3.60 -2.62
C TRP A 108 -16.93 4.19 -3.41
N SER A 109 -17.00 3.92 -4.70
CA SER A 109 -18.08 4.43 -5.56
C SER A 109 -19.45 3.93 -5.12
N ALA A 110 -19.55 2.65 -4.69
CA ALA A 110 -20.77 2.08 -4.14
C ALA A 110 -21.17 2.74 -2.81
N LYS A 111 -20.21 3.01 -1.92
CA LYS A 111 -20.47 3.69 -0.64
C LYS A 111 -20.88 5.15 -0.81
N ILE A 112 -20.24 5.87 -1.73
CA ILE A 112 -20.63 7.23 -2.10
C ILE A 112 -22.03 7.24 -2.72
N GLY A 113 -22.35 6.25 -3.57
CA GLY A 113 -23.68 6.06 -4.13
C GLY A 113 -24.77 5.80 -3.08
N HIS A 114 -24.41 5.21 -1.94
CA HIS A 114 -25.30 5.04 -0.78
C HIS A 114 -25.31 6.23 0.18
N GLY A 115 -24.74 7.39 -0.19
CA GLY A 115 -24.73 8.59 0.64
C GLY A 115 -23.71 8.58 1.79
N ILE A 116 -22.81 7.60 1.84
CA ILE A 116 -21.79 7.46 2.90
C ILE A 116 -20.48 8.12 2.43
N TYR A 117 -20.42 9.45 2.49
CA TYR A 117 -19.22 10.23 2.20
C TYR A 117 -18.92 11.23 3.32
N PRO A 118 -17.64 11.65 3.51
CA PRO A 118 -17.28 12.64 4.53
C PRO A 118 -18.05 13.95 4.31
N GLY A 119 -18.91 14.32 5.26
CA GLY A 119 -19.75 15.51 5.18
C GLY A 119 -21.10 15.31 4.46
N SER A 120 -21.56 14.07 4.25
CA SER A 120 -22.90 13.83 3.73
C SER A 120 -24.00 14.22 4.74
N PRO A 121 -25.20 14.62 4.28
CA PRO A 121 -26.33 14.90 5.17
C PRO A 121 -26.67 13.73 6.10
N ASP A 122 -26.53 12.50 5.61
CA ASP A 122 -26.84 11.28 6.36
C ASP A 122 -25.80 10.99 7.45
N LEU A 123 -24.51 11.27 7.21
CA LEU A 123 -23.47 11.17 8.24
C LEU A 123 -23.48 12.36 9.21
N ALA A 124 -23.88 13.54 8.75
CA ALA A 124 -23.99 14.75 9.56
C ALA A 124 -25.22 14.73 10.48
N ALA A 125 -26.28 14.03 10.08
CA ALA A 125 -27.47 13.78 10.91
C ALA A 125 -27.31 12.53 11.82
N GLY A 126 -26.33 11.67 11.52
CA GLY A 126 -26.05 10.44 12.27
C GLY A 126 -25.19 10.63 13.53
N PRO A 127 -24.88 9.54 14.24
CA PRO A 127 -24.02 9.55 15.42
C PRO A 127 -22.61 10.07 15.08
N PRO A 128 -22.00 10.92 15.93
CA PRO A 128 -20.70 11.53 15.65
C PRO A 128 -19.57 10.50 15.43
N GLY A 129 -19.63 9.34 16.07
CA GLY A 129 -18.65 8.27 15.91
C GLY A 129 -18.69 7.56 14.55
N GLU A 130 -19.86 7.40 13.91
CA GLU A 130 -19.93 6.89 12.53
C GLU A 130 -19.24 7.84 11.55
N SER A 131 -19.45 9.16 11.72
CA SER A 131 -18.84 10.18 10.87
C SER A 131 -17.30 10.18 10.98
N VAL A 132 -16.78 10.01 12.21
CA VAL A 132 -15.34 9.92 12.48
C VAL A 132 -14.76 8.62 11.92
N PHE A 133 -15.45 7.48 12.07
CA PHE A 133 -15.00 6.21 11.53
C PHE A 133 -14.82 6.27 10.01
N PHE A 134 -15.84 6.73 9.28
CA PHE A 134 -15.75 6.83 7.82
C PHE A 134 -14.73 7.88 7.40
N GLY A 135 -14.60 9.00 8.12
CA GLY A 135 -13.55 10.00 7.89
C GLY A 135 -12.14 9.41 7.99
N LEU A 136 -11.86 8.67 9.08
CA LEU A 136 -10.58 7.99 9.28
C LEU A 136 -10.36 6.86 8.27
N TYR A 137 -11.41 6.13 7.91
CA TYR A 137 -11.37 5.10 6.89
C TYR A 137 -10.95 5.69 5.54
N TYR A 138 -11.64 6.72 5.04
CA TYR A 138 -11.32 7.35 3.76
C TYR A 138 -9.93 8.01 3.77
N LEU A 139 -9.56 8.67 4.88
CA LEU A 139 -8.22 9.27 5.01
C LEU A 139 -7.13 8.20 4.96
N THR A 140 -7.25 7.15 5.79
CA THR A 140 -6.23 6.11 5.94
C THR A 140 -6.11 5.26 4.67
N THR A 141 -7.24 4.78 4.14
CA THR A 141 -7.26 3.95 2.93
C THR A 141 -6.96 4.77 1.67
N GLY A 142 -7.32 6.05 1.63
CA GLY A 142 -6.99 6.97 0.53
C GLY A 142 -5.51 7.30 0.48
N LEU A 143 -4.92 7.64 1.63
CA LEU A 143 -3.47 7.84 1.74
C LEU A 143 -2.72 6.57 1.34
N HIS A 144 -3.16 5.40 1.81
CA HIS A 144 -2.58 4.13 1.41
C HIS A 144 -2.73 3.86 -0.11
N GLY A 145 -3.91 4.11 -0.68
CA GLY A 145 -4.13 3.98 -2.12
C GLY A 145 -3.19 4.86 -2.96
N LEU A 146 -2.91 6.09 -2.49
CA LEU A 146 -1.91 6.96 -3.10
C LEU A 146 -0.51 6.34 -3.04
N HIS A 147 -0.12 5.74 -1.92
CA HIS A 147 1.16 5.04 -1.78
C HIS A 147 1.27 3.83 -2.72
N VAL A 148 0.20 3.05 -2.85
CA VAL A 148 0.13 1.93 -3.81
C VAL A 148 0.29 2.43 -5.25
N LEU A 149 -0.33 3.55 -5.61
CA LEU A 149 -0.18 4.17 -6.92
C LEU A 149 1.28 4.60 -7.18
N ILE A 150 1.88 5.34 -6.24
CA ILE A 150 3.27 5.83 -6.35
C ILE A 150 4.23 4.63 -6.42
N GLY A 151 4.03 3.62 -5.58
CA GLY A 151 4.81 2.39 -5.60
C GLY A 151 4.69 1.63 -6.91
N GLY A 152 3.48 1.56 -7.48
CA GLY A 152 3.23 0.90 -8.74
C GLY A 152 3.96 1.59 -9.89
N VAL A 153 3.97 2.92 -9.89
CA VAL A 153 4.75 3.72 -10.86
C VAL A 153 6.25 3.49 -10.68
N LEU A 154 6.75 3.49 -9.43
CA LEU A 154 8.17 3.19 -9.15
C LEU A 154 8.56 1.80 -9.65
N LEU A 155 7.76 0.78 -9.37
CA LEU A 155 7.99 -0.58 -9.85
C LEU A 155 7.91 -0.69 -11.36
N ALA A 156 7.01 0.04 -12.02
CA ALA A 156 6.93 0.09 -13.49
C ALA A 156 8.20 0.69 -14.10
N VAL A 157 8.71 1.76 -13.48
CA VAL A 157 9.97 2.40 -13.87
C VAL A 157 11.15 1.46 -13.68
N VAL A 158 11.20 0.71 -12.57
CA VAL A 158 12.23 -0.31 -12.33
C VAL A 158 12.10 -1.46 -13.31
N ALA A 159 10.89 -1.96 -13.58
CA ALA A 159 10.64 -3.02 -14.56
C ALA A 159 11.13 -2.63 -15.95
N ARG A 160 10.92 -1.37 -16.38
CA ARG A 160 11.48 -0.87 -17.64
C ARG A 160 13.01 -0.90 -17.64
N ARG A 161 13.65 -0.50 -16.54
CA ARG A 161 15.12 -0.53 -16.43
C ARG A 161 15.69 -1.96 -16.39
N VAL A 162 14.96 -2.92 -15.82
CA VAL A 162 15.30 -4.35 -15.89
C VAL A 162 15.24 -4.83 -17.34
N LYS A 163 14.19 -4.47 -18.09
CA LYS A 163 14.06 -4.82 -19.52
C LYS A 163 15.17 -4.22 -20.38
N GLU A 164 15.58 -2.99 -20.09
CA GLU A 164 16.67 -2.29 -20.80
C GLU A 164 18.06 -2.86 -20.46
N GLY A 165 18.17 -3.81 -19.53
CA GLY A 165 19.46 -4.27 -19.05
C GLY A 165 20.25 -3.13 -18.42
N ARG A 166 19.62 -2.33 -17.56
CA ARG A 166 20.31 -1.33 -16.72
C ARG A 166 20.33 -1.70 -15.24
N VAL A 167 19.60 -2.77 -14.89
CA VAL A 167 19.55 -3.37 -13.56
C VAL A 167 20.10 -4.78 -13.72
N HIS A 168 21.19 -5.05 -13.02
CA HIS A 168 21.97 -6.30 -13.11
C HIS A 168 22.34 -6.77 -11.71
N ALA A 169 22.84 -8.00 -11.58
CA ALA A 169 23.31 -8.53 -10.29
C ALA A 169 24.33 -7.63 -9.57
N GLY A 170 25.07 -6.78 -10.28
CA GLY A 170 26.01 -5.81 -9.70
C GLY A 170 25.41 -4.46 -9.26
N ASP A 171 24.20 -4.11 -9.69
CA ASP A 171 23.55 -2.82 -9.38
C ASP A 171 22.03 -2.96 -9.35
N TYR A 172 21.54 -3.72 -8.37
CA TYR A 172 20.11 -3.95 -8.15
C TYR A 172 19.51 -3.06 -7.05
N ILE A 173 20.24 -2.05 -6.56
CA ILE A 173 19.76 -1.14 -5.50
C ILE A 173 18.42 -0.51 -5.85
N TRP A 174 18.22 -0.13 -7.11
CA TRP A 174 16.95 0.45 -7.56
C TRP A 174 15.78 -0.51 -7.38
N LEU A 175 16.00 -1.79 -7.66
CA LEU A 175 15.01 -2.84 -7.46
C LEU A 175 14.84 -3.18 -5.98
N GLU A 176 15.92 -3.27 -5.21
CA GLU A 176 15.86 -3.53 -3.77
C GLU A 176 15.09 -2.41 -3.05
N ASN A 177 15.43 -1.14 -3.27
CA ASN A 177 14.73 -0.01 -2.65
C ASN A 177 13.27 0.07 -3.09
N GLY A 178 12.97 -0.19 -4.37
CA GLY A 178 11.60 -0.25 -4.87
C GLY A 178 10.79 -1.39 -4.26
N ALA A 179 11.39 -2.57 -4.08
CA ALA A 179 10.78 -3.70 -3.41
C ALA A 179 10.57 -3.43 -1.92
N LEU A 180 11.55 -2.84 -1.22
CA LEU A 180 11.44 -2.44 0.19
C LEU A 180 10.27 -1.47 0.41
N TYR A 181 10.12 -0.47 -0.48
CA TYR A 181 8.96 0.42 -0.46
C TYR A 181 7.65 -0.36 -0.61
N TRP A 182 7.59 -1.24 -1.62
CA TRP A 182 6.40 -2.04 -1.89
C TRP A 182 6.01 -2.93 -0.70
N HIS A 183 6.99 -3.58 -0.08
CA HIS A 183 6.76 -4.40 1.11
C HIS A 183 6.28 -3.58 2.32
N LEU A 184 6.77 -2.35 2.50
CA LEU A 184 6.25 -1.47 3.55
C LEU A 184 4.78 -1.12 3.30
N VAL A 185 4.43 -0.76 2.06
CA VAL A 185 3.05 -0.44 1.69
C VAL A 185 2.15 -1.64 1.97
N ASP A 186 2.55 -2.84 1.53
CA ASP A 186 1.84 -4.09 1.82
C ASP A 186 1.69 -4.36 3.33
N LEU A 187 2.77 -4.18 4.11
CA LEU A 187 2.75 -4.32 5.57
C LEU A 187 1.76 -3.36 6.23
N VAL A 188 1.69 -2.11 5.80
CA VAL A 188 0.70 -1.14 6.29
C VAL A 188 -0.73 -1.64 6.02
N TRP A 189 -0.98 -2.23 4.85
CA TRP A 189 -2.30 -2.79 4.54
C TRP A 189 -2.67 -3.97 5.44
N ILE A 190 -1.71 -4.84 5.76
CA ILE A 190 -1.89 -5.97 6.69
C ILE A 190 -2.38 -5.48 8.06
N PHE A 191 -2.05 -4.26 8.49
CA PHE A 191 -2.60 -3.66 9.71
C PHE A 191 -3.95 -2.98 9.49
N ILE A 192 -4.13 -2.27 8.36
CA ILE A 192 -5.39 -1.60 8.03
C ILE A 192 -6.54 -2.62 7.93
N PHE A 193 -6.32 -3.74 7.24
CA PHE A 193 -7.37 -4.71 6.97
C PHE A 193 -8.04 -5.26 8.25
N PRO A 194 -7.30 -5.80 9.24
CA PRO A 194 -7.91 -6.27 10.47
C PRO A 194 -8.56 -5.16 11.30
N LEU A 195 -7.95 -3.97 11.36
CA LEU A 195 -8.46 -2.86 12.14
C LEU A 195 -9.85 -2.41 11.68
N TYR A 196 -10.08 -2.36 10.36
CA TYR A 196 -11.35 -1.89 9.81
C TYR A 196 -12.34 -3.01 9.47
N TYR A 197 -11.88 -4.21 9.09
CA TYR A 197 -12.76 -5.28 8.56
C TYR A 197 -12.93 -6.49 9.51
N LEU A 198 -12.02 -6.74 10.46
CA LEU A 198 -12.07 -7.96 11.31
C LEU A 198 -12.29 -7.70 12.80
N MET A 199 -11.83 -6.57 13.35
CA MET A 199 -11.92 -6.28 14.79
C MET A 199 -13.28 -5.75 15.26
N LEU A 200 -14.26 -5.61 14.36
CA LEU A 200 -15.55 -4.95 14.62
C LEU A 200 -16.73 -5.81 14.16
#